data_AF-A0AAE1MH70-F1
#
_entry.id   AF-A0AAE1MH70-F1
#
_cell.length_a   1.000
_cell.length_b   1.000
_cell.length_c   1.000
_cell.angle_alpha   90.00
_cell.angle_beta   90.00
_cell.angle_gamma   90.00
#
_symmetry.space_group_name_H-M   'P 1'
#
loop_
_entity.id
_entity.type
_entity.pdbx_description
1 polymer ?
#
loop_
_entity_poly.entity_id
_entity_poly.type
_entity_poly.pdbx_seq_one_letter_code
_entity_poly.pdbx_strand_id
1 'polypeptide(L)'
;MRKRDEKRETQKKRTTKETHTQVLKIGVCVGVQKWVRWVGDSVKHEAIERAVRKVMVGEEGTGMRIRARSFVEKAREAVAEGGSSHGDLSCLIEELLSL
;
A
#
# COMPACT_ATOMS: atom_id res chain seq x y z
N MET A 1 -4.94 23.50 -14.86
CA MET A 1 -4.04 22.52 -14.22
C MET A 1 -4.73 21.59 -13.21
N ARG A 2 -5.65 22.07 -12.35
CA ARG A 2 -6.26 21.30 -11.24
C ARG A 2 -6.95 19.95 -11.56
N LYS A 3 -7.59 19.77 -12.73
CA LYS A 3 -8.28 18.50 -13.07
C LYS A 3 -7.33 17.34 -13.39
N ARG A 4 -6.08 17.62 -13.78
CA ARG A 4 -5.08 16.56 -14.07
C ARG A 4 -4.54 15.93 -12.79
N ASP A 5 -4.32 16.74 -11.75
CA ASP A 5 -3.81 16.28 -10.47
C ASP A 5 -4.84 15.40 -9.76
N GLU A 6 -6.11 15.78 -9.79
CA GLU A 6 -7.22 15.01 -9.21
C GLU A 6 -7.39 13.63 -9.86
N LYS A 7 -7.20 13.54 -11.19
CA LYS A 7 -7.25 12.27 -11.93
C LYS A 7 -6.07 11.37 -11.58
N ARG A 8 -4.85 11.92 -11.48
CA ARG A 8 -3.64 11.19 -11.05
C ARG A 8 -3.75 10.69 -9.61
N GLU A 9 -4.29 11.50 -8.71
CA GLU A 9 -4.46 11.13 -7.31
C GLU A 9 -5.50 10.03 -7.11
N THR A 10 -6.62 10.12 -7.85
CA THR A 10 -7.66 9.09 -7.85
C THR A 10 -7.14 7.76 -8.40
N GLN A 11 -6.37 7.81 -9.50
CA GLN A 11 -5.76 6.63 -10.10
C GLN A 11 -4.71 6.02 -9.17
N LYS A 12 -3.82 6.84 -8.58
CA LYS A 12 -2.81 6.41 -7.60
C LYS A 12 -3.44 5.73 -6.38
N LYS A 13 -4.54 6.26 -5.84
CA LYS A 13 -5.24 5.67 -4.69
C LYS A 13 -5.97 4.35 -5.05
N ARG A 14 -6.45 4.18 -6.29
CA ARG A 14 -7.02 2.90 -6.75
C ARG A 14 -5.95 1.83 -6.87
N THR A 15 -4.83 2.16 -7.51
CA THR A 15 -3.73 1.20 -7.69
C THR A 15 -3.12 0.79 -6.34
N THR A 16 -2.99 1.72 -5.38
CA THR A 16 -2.49 1.38 -4.03
C THR A 16 -3.44 0.45 -3.26
N LYS A 17 -4.77 0.58 -3.45
CA LYS A 17 -5.75 -0.33 -2.84
C LYS A 17 -5.62 -1.75 -3.42
N GLU A 18 -5.47 -1.86 -4.74
CA GLU A 18 -5.32 -3.14 -5.45
C GLU A 18 -4.03 -3.85 -5.06
N THR A 19 -2.90 -3.13 -4.94
CA THR A 19 -1.63 -3.75 -4.55
C THR A 19 -1.68 -4.31 -3.12
N HIS A 20 -2.24 -3.59 -2.15
CA HIS A 20 -2.25 -4.06 -0.76
C HIS A 20 -3.22 -5.23 -0.53
N THR A 21 -4.35 -5.28 -1.24
CA THR A 21 -5.41 -6.27 -1.01
C THR A 21 -5.37 -7.46 -1.97
N GLN A 22 -5.01 -7.25 -3.25
CA GLN A 22 -5.05 -8.29 -4.28
C GLN A 22 -3.67 -8.92 -4.51
N VAL A 23 -2.61 -8.09 -4.59
CA VAL A 23 -1.25 -8.55 -4.89
C VAL A 23 -0.53 -9.01 -3.62
N LEU A 24 -0.37 -8.12 -2.64
CA LEU A 24 0.35 -8.39 -1.40
C LEU A 24 -0.52 -9.13 -0.37
N LYS A 25 -1.85 -9.04 -0.53
CA LYS A 25 -2.85 -9.68 0.35
C LYS A 25 -2.62 -9.37 1.84
N ILE A 26 -2.19 -8.16 2.18
CA ILE A 26 -1.89 -7.76 3.57
C ILE A 26 -3.00 -6.94 4.23
N GLY A 27 -4.09 -6.63 3.51
CA GLY A 27 -5.19 -5.83 4.04
C GLY A 27 -6.56 -6.20 3.48
N VAL A 28 -7.59 -5.55 4.02
CA VAL A 28 -9.00 -5.73 3.64
C VAL A 28 -9.58 -4.41 3.16
N CYS A 29 -10.33 -4.44 2.06
CA CYS A 29 -11.09 -3.29 1.57
C CYS A 29 -12.39 -3.11 2.37
N VAL A 30 -12.63 -1.90 2.90
CA VAL A 30 -13.82 -1.55 3.70
C VAL A 30 -14.99 -1.02 2.83
N GLY A 31 -14.83 -1.03 1.50
CA GLY A 31 -15.92 -0.71 0.56
C GLY A 31 -16.07 0.75 0.13
N VAL A 32 -15.08 1.62 0.42
CA VAL A 32 -15.10 3.01 -0.07
C VAL A 32 -14.88 3.07 -1.59
N GLN A 33 -15.97 3.30 -2.34
CA GLN A 33 -16.02 3.31 -3.80
C GLN A 33 -15.77 4.69 -4.42
N LYS A 34 -16.16 5.80 -3.74
CA LYS A 34 -15.94 7.16 -4.24
C LYS A 34 -15.15 8.01 -3.26
N TRP A 35 -14.33 8.91 -3.81
CA TRP A 35 -13.64 9.94 -3.04
C TRP A 35 -14.42 11.24 -3.20
N VAL A 36 -14.84 11.85 -2.09
CA VAL A 36 -15.63 13.09 -2.12
C VAL A 36 -14.92 14.12 -1.25
N ARG A 37 -14.47 15.21 -1.87
CA ARG A 37 -13.64 16.25 -1.23
C ARG A 37 -14.43 17.13 -0.25
N TRP A 38 -15.73 17.23 -0.45
CA TRP A 38 -16.67 17.95 0.39
C TRP A 38 -17.84 17.01 0.64
N VAL A 39 -17.81 16.39 1.83
CA VAL A 39 -18.78 15.43 2.39
C VAL A 39 -19.29 14.40 1.38
N GLY A 40 -18.74 13.19 1.45
CA GLY A 40 -19.39 12.08 0.77
C GLY A 40 -18.88 10.69 1.16
N ASP A 41 -19.78 9.76 0.86
CA ASP A 41 -19.82 8.33 1.20
C ASP A 41 -19.46 8.00 2.65
N SER A 42 -20.49 8.08 3.51
CA SER A 42 -20.47 7.46 4.83
C SER A 42 -20.41 5.94 4.67
N VAL A 43 -19.30 5.34 5.07
CA VAL A 43 -19.22 3.88 5.27
C VAL A 43 -20.08 3.53 6.47
N LYS A 44 -21.05 2.64 6.29
CA LYS A 44 -21.88 2.19 7.42
C LYS A 44 -21.01 1.48 8.45
N HIS A 45 -21.29 1.69 9.74
CA HIS A 45 -20.46 1.18 10.83
C HIS A 45 -20.30 -0.35 10.79
N GLU A 46 -21.29 -1.08 10.29
CA GLU A 46 -21.27 -2.53 10.16
C GLU A 46 -20.22 -3.00 9.15
N ALA A 47 -19.94 -2.22 8.10
CA ALA A 47 -18.88 -2.54 7.14
C ALA A 47 -17.49 -2.37 7.77
N ILE A 48 -17.34 -1.36 8.62
CA ILE A 48 -16.11 -1.13 9.40
C ILE A 48 -15.93 -2.26 10.41
N GLU A 49 -16.98 -2.61 11.15
CA GLU A 49 -16.94 -3.68 12.15
C GLU A 49 -16.52 -5.02 11.52
N ARG A 50 -17.12 -5.40 10.38
CA ARG A 50 -16.74 -6.61 9.66
C ARG A 50 -15.28 -6.59 9.21
N ALA A 51 -14.79 -5.46 8.69
CA ALA A 51 -13.41 -5.34 8.27
C ALA A 51 -12.44 -5.47 9.45
N VAL A 52 -12.74 -4.81 10.58
CA VAL A 52 -11.92 -4.89 11.79
C VAL A 52 -11.90 -6.32 12.34
N ARG A 53 -13.05 -6.98 12.45
CA ARG A 53 -13.13 -8.39 12.91
C ARG A 53 -12.32 -9.32 12.01
N LYS A 54 -12.38 -9.11 10.69
CA LYS A 54 -11.65 -9.90 9.69
C LYS A 54 -10.13 -9.77 9.83
N VAL A 55 -9.64 -8.56 10.14
CA VAL A 55 -8.20 -8.31 10.36
C VAL A 55 -7.73 -8.78 11.73
N MET A 56 -8.55 -8.65 12.78
CA MET A 56 -8.13 -8.89 14.16
C MET A 56 -8.24 -10.36 14.59
N VAL A 57 -9.39 -11.00 14.34
CA VAL A 57 -9.76 -12.28 14.98
C VAL A 57 -9.70 -13.47 14.00
N GLY A 58 -9.90 -13.23 12.70
CA GLY A 58 -9.91 -14.29 11.70
C GLY A 58 -8.53 -14.88 11.39
N GLU A 59 -8.50 -16.15 10.98
CA GLU A 59 -7.31 -16.82 10.44
C GLU A 59 -6.70 -16.04 9.26
N GLU A 60 -7.56 -15.45 8.42
CA GLU A 60 -7.15 -14.53 7.35
C GLU A 60 -6.31 -13.34 7.88
N GLY A 61 -6.67 -12.78 9.03
CA GLY A 61 -5.96 -11.68 9.68
C GLY A 61 -4.57 -12.09 10.18
N THR A 62 -4.43 -13.30 10.71
CA THR A 62 -3.11 -13.86 11.06
C THR A 62 -2.24 -14.04 9.82
N GLY A 63 -2.81 -14.61 8.74
CA GLY A 63 -2.11 -14.72 7.46
C GLY A 63 -1.67 -13.37 6.88
N MET A 64 -2.49 -12.32 7.01
CA MET A 64 -2.13 -10.96 6.61
C MET A 64 -0.95 -10.43 7.41
N ARG A 65 -0.95 -10.61 8.74
CA ARG A 65 0.15 -10.16 9.61
C ARG A 65 1.47 -10.88 9.32
N ILE A 66 1.43 -12.19 9.06
CA ILE A 66 2.62 -12.97 8.70
C ILE A 66 3.21 -12.46 7.38
N ARG A 67 2.39 -12.26 6.35
CA ARG A 67 2.84 -11.69 5.07
C ARG A 67 3.43 -10.29 5.26
N ALA A 68 2.75 -9.43 6.04
CA ALA A 68 3.24 -8.09 6.32
C ALA A 68 4.62 -8.11 7.01
N ARG A 69 4.84 -9.02 7.97
CA ARG A 69 6.17 -9.21 8.59
C ARG A 69 7.22 -9.65 7.58
N SER A 70 6.91 -10.58 6.68
CA SER A 70 7.84 -10.97 5.61
C SER A 70 8.22 -9.80 4.71
N PHE A 71 7.29 -8.91 4.38
CA PHE A 71 7.60 -7.70 3.61
C PHE A 71 8.46 -6.71 4.39
N VAL A 72 8.29 -6.59 5.72
CA VAL A 72 9.16 -5.75 6.56
C VAL A 72 10.60 -6.25 6.50
N GLU A 73 10.82 -7.56 6.62
CA GLU A 73 12.18 -8.13 6.55
C GLU A 73 12.81 -7.93 5.17
N LYS A 74 12.06 -8.18 4.09
CA LYS A 74 12.54 -7.91 2.72
C LYS A 74 12.85 -6.44 2.47
N ALA A 75 12.03 -5.53 3.01
CA ALA A 75 12.27 -4.10 2.88
C ALA A 75 13.53 -3.67 3.63
N ARG A 76 13.81 -4.27 4.80
CA ARG A 76 15.04 -4.04 5.56
C ARG A 76 16.26 -4.57 4.83
N GLU A 77 16.17 -5.78 4.27
CA GLU A 77 17.24 -6.38 3.47
C GLU A 77 17.56 -5.55 2.23
N ALA A 78 16.53 -5.06 1.51
CA ALA A 78 16.72 -4.27 0.31
C ALA A 78 17.48 -2.96 0.54
N VAL A 79 17.32 -2.33 1.71
CA VAL A 79 17.97 -1.05 2.05
C VAL A 79 19.27 -1.21 2.85
N ALA A 80 19.56 -2.41 3.36
CA ALA A 80 20.81 -2.69 4.04
C ALA A 80 22.00 -2.61 3.08
N GLU A 81 23.21 -2.50 3.63
CA GLU A 81 24.44 -2.53 2.84
C GLU A 81 24.54 -3.84 2.04
N GLY A 82 24.81 -3.74 0.74
CA GLY A 82 24.73 -4.87 -0.20
C GLY A 82 23.31 -5.27 -0.64
N GLY A 83 22.26 -4.59 -0.16
CA GLY A 83 20.88 -4.78 -0.56
C GLY A 83 20.55 -4.18 -1.93
N SER A 84 19.41 -4.60 -2.53
CA SER A 84 19.04 -4.19 -3.88
C SER A 84 18.81 -2.69 -4.02
N SER A 85 18.06 -2.05 -3.11
CA SER A 85 17.84 -0.59 -3.15
C SER A 85 19.10 0.20 -2.81
N HIS A 86 19.99 -0.36 -1.97
CA HIS A 86 21.30 0.22 -1.73
C HIS A 86 22.16 0.20 -3.00
N GLY A 87 22.20 -0.94 -3.70
CA GLY A 87 22.91 -1.10 -4.97
C GLY A 87 22.35 -0.21 -6.08
N ASP A 88 21.03 -0.12 -6.22
CA ASP A 88 20.37 0.75 -7.19
C ASP A 88 20.74 2.23 -6.95
N LEU A 89 20.79 2.65 -5.68
CA LEU A 89 21.18 4.01 -5.32
C LEU A 89 22.67 4.27 -5.64
N SER A 90 23.55 3.32 -5.33
CA SER A 90 24.97 3.42 -5.66
C SER A 90 25.19 3.50 -7.18
N CYS A 91 24.51 2.67 -7.95
CA CYS A 91 24.56 2.69 -9.41
C CYS A 91 24.07 4.04 -9.97
N LEU A 92 22.96 4.57 -9.46
CA LEU A 92 22.47 5.89 -9.83
C LEU A 92 23.50 7.00 -9.54
N ILE A 93 24.20 6.93 -8.41
CA ILE A 93 25.25 7.90 -8.07
C ILE A 93 26.43 7.78 -9.05
N GLU A 94 26.88 6.58 -9.36
CA GLU A 94 27.94 6.34 -10.34
C GLU A 94 27.58 6.86 -11.74
N GLU A 95 26.34 6.66 -12.19
CA GLU A 95 25.84 7.23 -13.44
C GLU A 95 25.90 8.76 -13.43
N LEU A 96 25.48 9.40 -12.33
CA LEU A 96 25.53 10.86 -12.19
C LEU A 96 26.95 11.42 -12.10
N LEU A 97 27.92 10.64 -11.59
CA LEU A 97 29.32 11.02 -11.50
C LEU A 97 30.10 10.77 -12.80
N SER A 98 29.58 9.94 -13.70
CA SER A 98 30.15 9.66 -15.02
C SER A 98 29.59 10.55 -16.14
N LEU A 99 28.67 11.46 -15.78
CA LEU A 99 28.14 12.56 -16.59
C LEU A 99 29.04 13.81 -16.50
#